data_AF-A0AAD5MYM4-F1
#
_entry.id   AF-A0AAD5MYM4-F1
#
_cell.length_a   1.000
_cell.length_b   1.000
_cell.length_c   1.000
_cell.angle_alpha   90.00
_cell.angle_beta   90.00
_cell.angle_gamma   90.00
#
_symmetry.space_group_name_H-M   'P 1'
#
loop_
_entity.id
_entity.type
_entity.pdbx_description
1 polymer ?
#
loop_
_entity_poly.entity_id
_entity_poly.type
_entity_poly.pdbx_seq_one_letter_code
_entity_poly.pdbx_strand_id
1 'polypeptide(L)'
;MKNYVADEEDHSQSMSETIEEINADTKIDRALFQGDMLLTREQAEEILQDVKGNEVKRKKRQAYRNHKYPKNLWSHVYYSFHSNATEGAKRVFKKAIEIWQKDTCIDFYKHDYGRDRIVVINGSGCYSSVGKVGGLQYLSLAPKCVTVGIAAHEIGHALGLFHTHARHDRDDFIILNEQNFEKGTFSKFTKQTVHDSCNYNLTYDYGSIMHYEPLSFSRNGKPIMVPRDMNYMQTLGTRVSLSFYDKLITNLHYKCLDKCAGSSTICGNGGFPHPRNCSKCICPNGYGGDLCIERPSECGEVLTANASYQTLEDIVGEKGTSSPKDEYKTCTYWIQARMGSKIEVTLDYFSDGVRDYGCNLAGVEIKTASNKRRTGYR
;
A
#
# COMPACT_ATOMS: atom_id res chain seq x y z
N MET A 1 28.38 -16.62 3.28
CA MET A 1 27.67 -15.32 3.35
C MET A 1 28.72 -14.23 3.47
N LYS A 2 29.32 -13.82 2.35
CA LYS A 2 30.31 -12.74 2.30
C LYS A 2 29.60 -11.46 1.88
N ASN A 3 29.71 -10.44 2.71
CA ASN A 3 29.67 -9.00 2.43
C ASN A 3 28.93 -8.56 1.14
N TYR A 4 27.64 -8.28 1.25
CA TYR A 4 26.87 -7.48 0.28
C TYR A 4 26.27 -6.22 0.91
N VAL A 5 26.69 -5.86 2.14
CA VAL A 5 26.22 -4.66 2.88
C VAL A 5 27.26 -3.53 2.82
N ALA A 6 28.32 -3.68 2.00
CA ALA A 6 29.48 -2.79 2.04
C ALA A 6 29.50 -1.67 0.99
N ASP A 7 28.55 -1.60 0.04
CA ASP A 7 28.55 -0.58 -1.02
C ASP A 7 27.28 0.28 -1.09
N GLU A 8 26.40 0.26 -0.08
CA GLU A 8 25.29 1.23 0.02
C GLU A 8 25.67 2.45 0.89
N GLU A 9 26.80 3.09 0.58
CA GLU A 9 27.11 4.46 1.03
C GLU A 9 26.52 5.53 0.09
N ASP A 10 25.51 5.18 -0.70
CA ASP A 10 24.68 6.17 -1.37
C ASP A 10 23.45 6.44 -0.50
N HIS A 11 23.49 7.57 0.19
CA HIS A 11 22.44 8.01 1.11
C HIS A 11 21.12 8.17 0.33
N SER A 12 20.29 7.12 0.30
CA SER A 12 18.86 7.22 0.07
C SER A 12 18.27 8.11 1.19
N GLN A 13 18.31 9.41 0.97
CA GLN A 13 17.59 10.39 1.77
C GLN A 13 16.14 10.37 1.29
N SER A 14 15.23 9.90 2.14
CA SER A 14 13.80 10.08 1.90
C SER A 14 13.52 11.57 1.72
N MET A 15 12.97 11.93 0.56
CA MET A 15 12.70 13.32 0.22
C MET A 15 11.43 13.87 0.90
N SER A 16 10.67 13.02 1.58
CA SER A 16 9.47 13.40 2.34
C SER A 16 9.35 12.59 3.63
N GLU A 17 9.04 13.25 4.74
CA GLU A 17 8.88 12.58 6.03
C GLU A 17 7.77 11.52 5.97
N THR A 18 8.07 10.33 6.50
CA THR A 18 7.15 9.20 6.58
C THR A 18 6.09 9.39 7.66
N ILE A 19 5.00 8.62 7.63
CA ILE A 19 4.00 8.60 8.71
C ILE A 19 4.67 8.29 10.05
N GLU A 20 5.60 7.33 10.05
CA GLU A 20 6.29 6.88 11.26
C GLU A 20 7.18 7.99 11.86
N GLU A 21 7.91 8.73 11.02
CA GLU A 21 8.72 9.88 11.44
C GLU A 21 7.85 11.04 11.95
N ILE A 22 6.78 11.39 11.21
CA ILE A 22 5.83 12.45 11.61
C ILE A 22 5.21 12.13 12.98
N ASN A 23 4.85 10.87 13.22
CA ASN A 23 4.24 10.45 14.47
C ASN A 23 5.25 10.36 15.61
N ALA A 24 6.49 9.93 15.33
CA ALA A 24 7.58 9.93 16.32
C ALA A 24 7.95 11.36 16.76
N ASP A 25 8.03 12.30 15.82
CA ASP A 25 8.30 13.73 16.09
C ASP A 25 7.28 14.34 17.06
N THR A 26 6.00 14.00 16.87
CA THR A 26 4.91 14.45 17.74
C THR A 26 4.73 13.58 18.99
N LYS A 27 5.49 12.49 19.11
CA LYS A 27 5.44 11.48 20.18
C LYS A 27 4.08 10.76 20.30
N ILE A 28 3.19 10.94 19.34
CA ILE A 28 1.88 10.29 19.32
C ILE A 28 2.00 8.80 19.03
N ASP A 29 3.05 8.41 18.30
CA ASP A 29 3.37 7.03 17.98
C ASP A 29 3.35 6.13 19.22
N ARG A 30 3.78 6.63 20.39
CA ARG A 30 3.82 5.88 21.65
C ARG A 30 2.43 5.45 22.15
N ALA A 31 1.38 6.19 21.77
CA ALA A 31 0.00 5.88 22.09
C ALA A 31 -0.69 5.03 21.01
N LEU A 32 -0.02 4.82 19.86
CA LEU A 32 -0.59 4.17 18.69
C LEU A 32 0.07 2.80 18.45
N PHE A 33 -0.75 1.82 18.13
CA PHE A 33 -0.27 0.51 17.74
C PHE A 33 0.38 0.60 16.37
N GLN A 34 1.59 0.05 16.23
CA GLN A 34 2.42 0.24 15.03
C GLN A 34 2.41 1.70 14.54
N GLY A 35 2.56 2.66 15.44
CA GLY A 35 2.85 4.05 15.07
C GLY A 35 1.66 4.89 14.61
N ASP A 36 0.62 4.34 13.99
CA ASP A 36 -0.49 5.09 13.35
C ASP A 36 -1.89 4.45 13.54
N MET A 37 -2.01 3.31 14.22
CA MET A 37 -3.31 2.68 14.45
C MET A 37 -3.82 2.92 15.87
N LEU A 38 -4.99 3.55 15.96
CA LEU A 38 -5.75 3.66 17.20
C LEU A 38 -6.62 2.42 17.40
N LEU A 39 -6.17 1.51 18.27
CA LEU A 39 -6.91 0.28 18.58
C LEU A 39 -7.99 0.52 19.63
N THR A 40 -9.11 -0.19 19.48
CA THR A 40 -10.04 -0.42 20.57
C THR A 40 -9.41 -1.33 21.64
N ARG A 41 -9.95 -1.28 22.85
CA ARG A 41 -9.52 -2.18 23.94
C ARG A 41 -9.61 -3.66 23.53
N GLU A 42 -10.69 -4.04 22.87
CA GLU A 42 -10.89 -5.40 22.40
C GLU A 42 -9.84 -5.80 21.36
N GLN A 43 -9.56 -4.96 20.36
CA GLN A 43 -8.48 -5.22 19.39
C GLN A 43 -7.12 -5.38 20.06
N ALA A 44 -6.83 -4.56 21.07
CA ALA A 44 -5.58 -4.68 21.83
C ALA A 44 -5.53 -5.99 22.63
N GLU A 45 -6.64 -6.40 23.25
CA GLU A 45 -6.75 -7.66 23.99
C GLU A 45 -6.63 -8.88 23.07
N GLU A 46 -7.26 -8.87 21.90
CA GLU A 46 -7.15 -9.92 20.86
C GLU A 46 -5.68 -10.11 20.44
N ILE A 47 -4.98 -9.03 20.08
CA ILE A 47 -3.56 -9.07 19.71
C ILE A 47 -2.69 -9.61 20.86
N LEU A 48 -2.95 -9.21 22.11
CA LEU A 48 -2.18 -9.66 23.27
C LEU A 48 -2.42 -11.14 23.61
N GLN A 49 -3.64 -11.63 23.45
CA GLN A 49 -3.97 -13.05 23.69
C GLN A 49 -3.28 -13.93 22.65
N ASP A 50 -3.31 -13.53 21.40
CA ASP A 50 -2.71 -14.32 20.32
C ASP A 50 -1.17 -14.34 20.36
N VAL A 51 -0.53 -13.28 20.87
CA VAL A 51 0.93 -13.31 21.16
C VAL A 51 1.27 -14.35 22.23
N LYS A 52 0.35 -14.66 23.15
CA LYS A 52 0.54 -15.65 24.22
C LYS A 52 0.13 -17.07 23.81
N GLY A 53 -0.78 -17.22 22.85
CA GLY A 53 -1.31 -18.49 22.37
C GLY A 53 -0.47 -19.10 21.23
N ASN A 54 0.34 -20.11 21.53
CA ASN A 54 1.20 -20.82 20.57
C ASN A 54 0.43 -21.78 19.61
N GLU A 55 -0.70 -21.40 19.02
CA GLU A 55 -1.42 -22.28 18.06
C GLU A 55 -1.06 -22.00 16.60
N VAL A 56 -0.20 -22.88 16.07
CA VAL A 56 0.27 -22.92 14.69
C VAL A 56 -0.66 -23.76 13.82
N LYS A 57 -1.63 -23.14 13.11
CA LYS A 57 -2.17 -23.69 11.85
C LYS A 57 -2.38 -22.57 10.80
N ARG A 58 -1.50 -22.54 9.80
CA ARG A 58 -1.29 -21.48 8.79
C ARG A 58 -2.51 -21.18 7.91
N LYS A 59 -2.85 -19.88 7.75
CA LYS A 59 -3.36 -19.22 6.52
C LYS A 59 -3.05 -17.72 6.58
N LYS A 60 -2.56 -17.15 5.46
CA LYS A 60 -2.08 -15.78 5.10
C LYS A 60 -3.06 -14.62 5.46
N ARG A 61 -2.65 -13.50 6.13
CA ARG A 61 -3.56 -12.44 6.68
C ARG A 61 -3.12 -10.93 6.73
N GLN A 62 -3.96 -9.98 6.26
CA GLN A 62 -3.77 -8.49 6.23
C GLN A 62 -5.06 -7.69 6.54
N ALA A 63 -6.25 -8.11 6.07
CA ALA A 63 -7.52 -7.42 6.36
C ALA A 63 -8.18 -7.93 7.67
N TYR A 64 -8.68 -7.01 8.49
CA TYR A 64 -9.25 -7.27 9.83
C TYR A 64 -10.57 -8.06 9.79
N ARG A 65 -10.48 -9.33 10.14
CA ARG A 65 -11.57 -10.30 10.07
C ARG A 65 -11.62 -11.14 11.36
N ASN A 66 -12.09 -10.52 12.43
CA ASN A 66 -12.30 -11.19 13.72
C ASN A 66 -13.69 -11.84 13.81
N HIS A 67 -14.04 -12.30 15.01
CA HIS A 67 -15.34 -12.91 15.33
C HIS A 67 -16.56 -12.00 15.10
N LYS A 68 -16.38 -10.66 15.03
CA LYS A 68 -17.45 -9.71 14.72
C LYS A 68 -17.71 -9.55 13.23
N TYR A 69 -16.84 -10.05 12.35
CA TYR A 69 -17.05 -9.95 10.91
C TYR A 69 -18.40 -10.56 10.48
N PRO A 70 -19.22 -9.86 9.66
CA PRO A 70 -18.94 -8.61 8.93
C PRO A 70 -19.43 -7.33 9.64
N LYS A 71 -19.80 -7.35 10.93
CA LYS A 71 -20.35 -6.19 11.65
C LYS A 71 -19.35 -5.03 11.80
N ASN A 72 -18.06 -5.33 11.78
CA ASN A 72 -16.94 -4.39 11.80
C ASN A 72 -16.66 -3.75 10.41
N LEU A 73 -17.42 -4.12 9.38
CA LEU A 73 -17.39 -3.43 8.08
C LEU A 73 -18.34 -2.24 8.06
N TRP A 74 -17.99 -1.27 7.23
CA TRP A 74 -18.89 -0.20 6.82
C TRP A 74 -19.90 -0.71 5.79
N SER A 75 -21.19 -0.48 6.01
CA SER A 75 -22.21 -0.62 4.96
C SER A 75 -22.19 0.58 4.02
N HIS A 76 -22.09 1.77 4.60
CA HIS A 76 -21.79 3.04 3.95
C HIS A 76 -20.82 3.78 4.87
N VAL A 77 -19.79 4.42 4.32
CA VAL A 77 -18.81 5.15 5.12
C VAL A 77 -19.28 6.59 5.26
N TYR A 78 -19.84 6.94 6.41
CA TYR A 78 -20.13 8.35 6.70
C TYR A 78 -18.87 9.07 7.15
N TYR A 79 -18.70 10.31 6.72
CA TYR A 79 -17.61 11.15 7.19
C TYR A 79 -18.03 12.60 7.45
N SER A 80 -17.28 13.30 8.29
CA SER A 80 -17.44 14.73 8.55
C SER A 80 -16.07 15.37 8.78
N PHE A 81 -16.01 16.70 8.70
CA PHE A 81 -14.80 17.45 9.04
C PHE A 81 -15.00 18.17 10.36
N HIS A 82 -14.08 17.96 11.31
CA HIS A 82 -14.07 18.76 12.52
C HIS A 82 -13.69 20.21 12.20
N SER A 83 -14.05 21.15 13.08
CA SER A 83 -13.79 22.59 12.89
C SER A 83 -12.30 22.92 12.75
N ASN A 84 -11.43 22.12 13.35
CA ASN A 84 -9.98 22.30 13.27
C ASN A 84 -9.31 21.66 12.03
N ALA A 85 -10.05 20.89 11.21
CA ALA A 85 -9.48 20.26 10.03
C ALA A 85 -9.05 21.34 9.01
N THR A 86 -7.79 21.28 8.56
CA THR A 86 -7.26 22.24 7.59
C THR A 86 -7.87 22.04 6.20
N GLU A 87 -7.91 23.08 5.37
CA GLU A 87 -8.37 22.95 3.98
C GLU A 87 -7.53 21.96 3.17
N GLY A 88 -6.23 21.88 3.48
CA GLY A 88 -5.33 20.86 2.95
C GLY A 88 -5.81 19.44 3.27
N ALA A 89 -6.04 19.14 4.55
CA ALA A 89 -6.54 17.84 5.00
C ALA A 89 -7.89 17.50 4.34
N LYS A 90 -8.82 18.46 4.28
CA LYS A 90 -10.12 18.29 3.60
C LYS A 90 -9.96 17.92 2.14
N ARG A 91 -9.02 18.57 1.43
CA ARG A 91 -8.76 18.34 0.01
C ARG A 91 -8.18 16.94 -0.24
N VAL A 92 -7.11 16.56 0.46
CA VAL A 92 -6.45 15.27 0.23
C VAL A 92 -7.32 14.10 0.66
N PHE A 93 -8.11 14.25 1.73
CA PHE A 93 -9.07 13.24 2.16
C PHE A 93 -10.15 12.97 1.11
N LYS A 94 -10.71 14.03 0.48
CA LYS A 94 -11.69 13.87 -0.60
C LYS A 94 -11.10 13.15 -1.82
N LYS A 95 -9.88 13.51 -2.24
CA LYS A 95 -9.17 12.81 -3.33
C LYS A 95 -8.89 11.35 -3.00
N ALA A 96 -8.48 11.05 -1.78
CA ALA A 96 -8.25 9.68 -1.33
C ALA A 96 -9.55 8.85 -1.30
N ILE A 97 -10.68 9.47 -0.93
CA ILE A 97 -12.01 8.85 -1.08
C ILE A 97 -12.28 8.50 -2.54
N GLU A 98 -12.03 9.41 -3.47
CA GLU A 98 -12.26 9.17 -4.90
C GLU A 98 -11.47 7.96 -5.41
N ILE A 99 -10.20 7.82 -5.00
CA ILE A 99 -9.35 6.67 -5.34
C ILE A 99 -9.95 5.36 -4.82
N TRP A 100 -10.38 5.30 -3.56
CA TRP A 100 -11.00 4.10 -2.99
C TRP A 100 -12.37 3.80 -3.63
N GLN A 101 -13.20 4.80 -3.88
CA GLN A 101 -14.52 4.60 -4.48
C GLN A 101 -14.42 4.12 -5.92
N LYS A 102 -13.45 4.63 -6.70
CA LYS A 102 -13.27 4.31 -8.12
C LYS A 102 -13.21 2.80 -8.34
N ASP A 103 -12.32 2.11 -7.62
CA ASP A 103 -12.02 0.70 -7.85
C ASP A 103 -12.61 -0.24 -6.78
N THR A 104 -13.57 0.22 -5.97
CA THR A 104 -14.27 -0.63 -5.00
C THR A 104 -15.78 -0.38 -5.04
N CYS A 105 -16.54 -1.19 -4.31
CA CYS A 105 -17.97 -0.99 -4.14
C CYS A 105 -18.36 -0.10 -2.96
N ILE A 106 -17.37 0.47 -2.26
CA ILE A 106 -17.55 1.21 -1.02
C ILE A 106 -17.86 2.66 -1.36
N ASP A 107 -18.93 3.20 -0.76
CA ASP A 107 -19.35 4.58 -0.93
C ASP A 107 -19.13 5.39 0.34
N PHE A 108 -18.61 6.61 0.16
CA PHE A 108 -18.38 7.59 1.21
C PHE A 108 -19.37 8.74 1.08
N TYR A 109 -20.02 9.08 2.19
CA TYR A 109 -21.02 10.14 2.24
C TYR A 109 -20.66 11.15 3.31
N LYS A 110 -20.58 12.42 2.93
CA LYS A 110 -20.45 13.50 3.92
C LYS A 110 -21.74 13.56 4.74
N HIS A 111 -21.64 13.36 6.04
CA HIS A 111 -22.78 13.41 6.95
C HIS A 111 -22.36 13.91 8.34
N ASP A 112 -22.67 15.18 8.65
CA ASP A 112 -22.18 15.86 9.85
C ASP A 112 -22.85 15.38 11.16
N TYR A 113 -23.96 14.63 11.08
CA TYR A 113 -24.72 14.15 12.25
C TYR A 113 -24.85 12.61 12.34
N GLY A 114 -24.09 11.85 11.54
CA GLY A 114 -24.21 10.39 11.49
C GLY A 114 -23.67 9.77 12.77
N ARG A 115 -24.38 8.81 13.38
CA ARG A 115 -23.95 8.20 14.64
C ARG A 115 -22.58 7.52 14.51
N ASP A 116 -22.43 6.69 13.47
CA ASP A 116 -21.18 6.02 13.13
C ASP A 116 -20.54 6.76 11.95
N ARG A 117 -19.40 7.42 12.15
CA ARG A 117 -18.71 8.15 11.07
C ARG A 117 -17.24 8.39 11.35
N ILE A 118 -16.47 8.58 10.28
CA ILE A 118 -15.10 9.09 10.33
C ILE A 118 -15.14 10.60 10.53
N VAL A 119 -14.44 11.12 11.54
CA VAL A 119 -14.28 12.55 11.78
C VAL A 119 -12.84 12.94 11.49
N VAL A 120 -12.62 13.63 10.38
CA VAL A 120 -11.29 14.10 9.99
C VAL A 120 -10.90 15.30 10.85
N ILE A 121 -9.72 15.22 11.48
CA ILE A 121 -9.20 16.24 12.40
C ILE A 121 -7.78 16.66 12.02
N ASN A 122 -7.40 17.84 12.48
CA ASN A 122 -6.00 18.23 12.58
C ASN A 122 -5.49 17.88 13.99
N GLY A 123 -5.06 16.64 14.18
CA GLY A 123 -4.49 16.14 15.45
C GLY A 123 -2.96 16.19 15.46
N SER A 124 -2.36 15.42 16.36
CA SER A 124 -0.91 15.18 16.37
C SER A 124 -0.58 13.99 15.46
N GLY A 125 0.05 14.24 14.32
CA GLY A 125 0.45 13.18 13.38
C GLY A 125 -0.67 12.65 12.47
N CYS A 126 -0.40 11.51 11.82
CA CYS A 126 -1.27 10.81 10.88
C CYS A 126 -1.70 9.49 11.49
N TYR A 127 -3.00 9.27 11.69
CA TYR A 127 -3.47 8.02 12.29
C TYR A 127 -4.96 7.79 12.07
N SER A 128 -5.38 6.54 12.22
CA SER A 128 -6.76 6.11 12.05
C SER A 128 -7.09 4.89 12.92
N SER A 129 -8.38 4.62 13.10
CA SER A 129 -8.84 3.35 13.71
C SER A 129 -8.89 2.25 12.65
N VAL A 130 -8.75 0.99 13.06
CA VAL A 130 -8.81 -0.15 12.11
C VAL A 130 -10.25 -0.69 12.00
N GLY A 131 -10.86 -0.52 10.83
CA GLY A 131 -12.24 -0.91 10.55
C GLY A 131 -13.29 0.03 11.17
N LYS A 132 -14.56 -0.38 11.12
CA LYS A 132 -15.65 0.35 11.79
C LYS A 132 -15.69 -0.02 13.27
N VAL A 133 -15.29 0.92 14.13
CA VAL A 133 -15.32 0.73 15.60
C VAL A 133 -16.68 1.09 16.21
N GLY A 134 -17.45 1.95 15.53
CA GLY A 134 -18.74 2.49 15.99
C GLY A 134 -18.60 3.86 16.65
N GLY A 135 -19.67 4.66 16.59
CA GLY A 135 -19.64 6.05 17.05
C GLY A 135 -18.79 6.96 16.16
N LEU A 136 -18.32 8.07 16.73
CA LEU A 136 -17.37 8.96 16.08
C LEU A 136 -15.98 8.35 16.19
N GLN A 137 -15.34 8.03 15.06
CA GLN A 137 -13.93 7.61 15.03
C GLN A 137 -13.09 8.66 14.32
N TYR A 138 -12.02 9.09 14.96
CA TYR A 138 -11.17 10.16 14.44
C TYR A 138 -10.13 9.62 13.47
N LEU A 139 -9.88 10.39 12.41
CA LEU A 139 -8.78 10.19 11.47
C LEU A 139 -7.98 11.49 11.44
N SER A 140 -6.72 11.44 11.86
CA SER A 140 -5.86 12.61 11.94
C SER A 140 -5.08 12.80 10.65
N LEU A 141 -5.15 14.02 10.10
CA LEU A 141 -4.29 14.49 9.03
C LEU A 141 -3.70 15.83 9.45
N ALA A 142 -2.60 15.77 10.21
CA ALA A 142 -1.82 16.95 10.59
C ALA A 142 -1.16 17.61 9.35
N PRO A 143 -0.59 18.84 9.45
CA PRO A 143 -0.06 19.56 8.29
C PRO A 143 1.01 18.78 7.49
N LYS A 144 1.85 17.98 8.16
CA LYS A 144 2.84 17.09 7.51
C LYS A 144 2.22 15.86 6.82
N CYS A 145 0.97 15.53 7.13
CA CYS A 145 0.23 14.38 6.58
C CYS A 145 -0.57 14.73 5.30
N VAL A 146 -0.49 15.97 4.80
CA VAL A 146 -1.39 16.49 3.76
C VAL A 146 -0.93 16.03 2.36
N THR A 147 -0.92 14.73 2.14
CA THR A 147 -0.72 14.08 0.83
C THR A 147 -1.87 13.11 0.58
N VAL A 148 -2.17 12.85 -0.70
CA VAL A 148 -3.27 11.94 -1.06
C VAL A 148 -2.95 10.50 -0.68
N GLY A 149 -1.70 10.06 -0.82
CA GLY A 149 -1.31 8.71 -0.43
C GLY A 149 -1.35 8.45 1.08
N ILE A 150 -0.94 9.42 1.92
CA ILE A 150 -1.11 9.29 3.38
C ILE A 150 -2.61 9.23 3.72
N ALA A 151 -3.43 10.11 3.15
CA ALA A 151 -4.87 10.04 3.39
C ALA A 151 -5.49 8.72 2.91
N ALA A 152 -5.02 8.15 1.79
CA ALA A 152 -5.47 6.85 1.28
C ALA A 152 -5.04 5.69 2.19
N HIS A 153 -3.83 5.75 2.77
CA HIS A 153 -3.35 4.82 3.78
C HIS A 153 -4.24 4.83 5.03
N GLU A 154 -4.51 6.02 5.59
CA GLU A 154 -5.35 6.16 6.79
C GLU A 154 -6.81 5.74 6.56
N ILE A 155 -7.32 5.96 5.34
CA ILE A 155 -8.61 5.40 4.93
C ILE A 155 -8.51 3.87 4.82
N GLY A 156 -7.41 3.32 4.33
CA GLY A 156 -7.15 1.87 4.31
C GLY A 156 -7.29 1.24 5.69
N HIS A 157 -6.71 1.87 6.72
CA HIS A 157 -6.96 1.49 8.12
C HIS A 157 -8.44 1.57 8.49
N ALA A 158 -9.11 2.69 8.23
CA ALA A 158 -10.54 2.85 8.53
C ALA A 158 -11.43 1.81 7.83
N LEU A 159 -11.00 1.31 6.66
CA LEU A 159 -11.65 0.24 5.92
C LEU A 159 -11.30 -1.17 6.44
N GLY A 160 -10.35 -1.29 7.37
CA GLY A 160 -10.00 -2.53 8.05
C GLY A 160 -8.70 -3.17 7.58
N LEU A 161 -7.78 -2.44 6.95
CA LEU A 161 -6.47 -2.98 6.57
C LEU A 161 -5.45 -2.73 7.68
N PHE A 162 -4.72 -3.78 8.07
CA PHE A 162 -3.47 -3.65 8.82
C PHE A 162 -2.29 -3.47 7.88
N HIS A 163 -1.13 -3.14 8.45
CA HIS A 163 0.11 -3.07 7.70
C HIS A 163 0.51 -4.38 7.04
N THR A 164 1.05 -4.28 5.83
CA THR A 164 1.55 -5.42 5.06
C THR A 164 2.73 -6.10 5.74
N HIS A 165 3.64 -5.33 6.33
CA HIS A 165 4.79 -5.87 7.08
C HIS A 165 4.38 -6.60 8.36
N ALA A 166 3.15 -6.39 8.84
CA ALA A 166 2.61 -7.06 10.00
C ALA A 166 1.98 -8.42 9.67
N ARG A 167 1.88 -8.83 8.40
CA ARG A 167 1.36 -10.16 8.04
C ARG A 167 2.14 -11.27 8.76
N HIS A 168 1.48 -12.32 9.26
CA HIS A 168 2.20 -13.43 9.91
C HIS A 168 3.19 -14.16 8.98
N ASP A 169 2.95 -14.14 7.66
CA ASP A 169 3.81 -14.75 6.64
C ASP A 169 4.94 -13.80 6.19
N ARG A 170 5.07 -12.60 6.77
CA ARG A 170 6.05 -11.59 6.35
C ARG A 170 7.50 -12.09 6.37
N ASP A 171 7.86 -12.98 7.30
CA ASP A 171 9.23 -13.49 7.41
C ASP A 171 9.63 -14.38 6.21
N ASP A 172 8.69 -14.81 5.36
CA ASP A 172 8.97 -15.49 4.08
C ASP A 172 9.36 -14.48 2.97
N PHE A 173 9.19 -13.18 3.19
CA PHE A 173 9.34 -12.13 2.19
C PHE A 173 10.30 -11.01 2.59
N ILE A 174 10.43 -10.72 3.88
CA ILE A 174 11.30 -9.68 4.43
C ILE A 174 12.13 -10.23 5.61
N ILE A 175 13.22 -9.53 5.91
CA ILE A 175 14.12 -9.77 7.03
C ILE A 175 14.14 -8.50 7.88
N LEU A 176 14.08 -8.66 9.20
CA LEU A 176 14.21 -7.54 10.14
C LEU A 176 15.62 -7.55 10.75
N ASN A 177 16.33 -6.42 10.64
CA ASN A 177 17.68 -6.22 11.16
C ASN A 177 17.62 -5.57 12.54
N GLU A 178 17.46 -6.39 13.60
CA GLU A 178 17.28 -5.93 14.98
C GLU A 178 18.33 -4.91 15.47
N GLN A 179 19.57 -5.03 14.98
CA GLN A 179 20.67 -4.11 15.30
C GLN A 179 20.47 -2.67 14.81
N ASN A 180 19.52 -2.42 13.90
CA ASN A 180 19.24 -1.09 13.37
C ASN A 180 18.03 -0.43 14.04
N PHE A 181 17.31 -1.13 14.92
CA PHE A 181 16.12 -0.59 15.57
C PHE A 181 16.45 0.48 16.61
N GLU A 182 15.65 1.53 16.64
CA GLU A 182 15.55 2.40 17.80
C GLU A 182 15.12 1.61 19.05
N LYS A 183 15.64 2.01 20.22
CA LYS A 183 15.36 1.31 21.47
C LYS A 183 13.87 1.38 21.79
N GLY A 184 13.22 0.22 21.92
CA GLY A 184 11.81 0.10 22.31
C GLY A 184 10.81 0.09 21.15
N THR A 185 11.26 0.25 19.90
CA THR A 185 10.37 0.28 18.73
C THR A 185 10.13 -1.10 18.10
N PHE A 186 10.82 -2.15 18.53
CA PHE A 186 10.63 -3.52 17.99
C PHE A 186 9.17 -3.99 18.05
N SER A 187 8.42 -3.60 19.09
CA SER A 187 6.99 -3.90 19.24
C SER A 187 6.12 -3.33 18.10
N LYS A 188 6.58 -2.28 17.39
CA LYS A 188 5.91 -1.73 16.21
C LYS A 188 5.89 -2.70 15.03
N PHE A 189 6.71 -3.75 15.05
CA PHE A 189 6.81 -4.77 14.00
C PHE A 189 6.19 -6.10 14.44
N THR A 190 5.34 -6.08 15.47
CA THR A 190 4.59 -7.27 15.92
C THR A 190 3.76 -7.82 14.76
N LYS A 191 3.84 -9.14 14.53
CA LYS A 191 3.02 -9.81 13.52
C LYS A 191 1.57 -9.88 13.98
N GLN A 192 0.65 -9.56 13.08
CA GLN A 192 -0.74 -9.97 13.15
C GLN A 192 -0.84 -11.49 13.16
N THR A 193 -1.88 -12.00 13.79
CA THR A 193 -2.02 -13.40 14.14
C THR A 193 -3.03 -14.10 13.23
N VAL A 194 -3.19 -15.42 13.43
CA VAL A 194 -4.06 -16.30 12.62
C VAL A 194 -5.52 -16.33 13.08
N HIS A 195 -5.98 -15.48 13.99
CA HIS A 195 -7.41 -15.45 14.33
C HIS A 195 -8.12 -14.27 13.69
N ASP A 196 -7.51 -13.08 13.66
CA ASP A 196 -8.25 -11.83 13.37
C ASP A 196 -7.95 -11.15 12.03
N SER A 197 -7.27 -11.82 11.10
CA SER A 197 -6.90 -11.20 9.82
C SER A 197 -7.07 -12.14 8.61
N CYS A 198 -7.05 -11.65 7.36
CA CYS A 198 -7.26 -12.43 6.12
C CYS A 198 -6.53 -11.84 4.89
N ASN A 199 -5.79 -12.66 4.11
CA ASN A 199 -5.14 -12.28 2.83
C ASN A 199 -5.87 -12.80 1.60
N TYR A 200 -6.95 -13.58 1.77
CA TYR A 200 -7.71 -14.15 0.65
C TYR A 200 -6.84 -14.94 -0.35
N ASN A 201 -5.85 -15.69 0.17
CA ASN A 201 -4.89 -16.46 -0.62
C ASN A 201 -3.99 -15.62 -1.56
N LEU A 202 -3.87 -14.31 -1.29
CA LEU A 202 -2.94 -13.43 -1.98
C LEU A 202 -1.56 -13.50 -1.32
N THR A 203 -0.52 -13.44 -2.15
CA THR A 203 0.87 -13.38 -1.69
C THR A 203 1.22 -11.98 -1.16
N TYR A 204 2.46 -11.78 -0.73
CA TYR A 204 2.95 -10.50 -0.22
C TYR A 204 3.14 -9.48 -1.35
N ASP A 205 2.66 -8.25 -1.14
CA ASP A 205 2.87 -7.15 -2.08
C ASP A 205 3.77 -6.08 -1.46
N TYR A 206 4.99 -5.97 -1.99
CA TYR A 206 6.01 -5.07 -1.48
C TYR A 206 5.63 -3.59 -1.66
N GLY A 207 4.90 -3.27 -2.72
CA GLY A 207 4.45 -1.92 -3.06
C GLY A 207 3.04 -1.57 -2.59
N SER A 208 2.49 -2.35 -1.64
CA SER A 208 1.23 -2.00 -1.00
C SER A 208 1.36 -0.66 -0.29
N ILE A 209 0.33 0.19 -0.38
CA ILE A 209 0.30 1.48 0.33
C ILE A 209 0.34 1.28 1.86
N MET A 210 -0.02 0.09 2.35
CA MET A 210 0.00 -0.30 3.76
C MET A 210 1.36 -0.88 4.19
N HIS A 211 2.39 -0.80 3.35
CA HIS A 211 3.73 -1.30 3.70
C HIS A 211 4.60 -0.17 4.26
N TYR A 212 5.36 -0.42 5.33
CA TYR A 212 6.34 0.54 5.84
C TYR A 212 7.51 0.77 4.90
N GLU A 213 8.19 1.89 5.09
CA GLU A 213 9.49 2.09 4.47
C GLU A 213 10.59 1.26 5.15
N PRO A 214 11.71 0.98 4.45
CA PRO A 214 12.82 0.21 5.01
C PRO A 214 13.49 0.83 6.25
N LEU A 215 13.38 2.15 6.41
CA LEU A 215 14.05 2.93 7.46
C LEU A 215 13.14 3.30 8.65
N SER A 216 11.84 2.99 8.61
CA SER A 216 10.89 3.38 9.66
C SER A 216 11.40 2.94 11.05
N PHE A 217 11.64 3.88 11.97
CA PHE A 217 12.22 3.64 13.32
C PHE A 217 13.68 3.14 13.36
N SER A 218 14.49 3.47 12.34
CA SER A 218 15.93 3.20 12.31
C SER A 218 16.71 4.16 13.23
N ARG A 219 17.68 3.63 14.00
CA ARG A 219 18.54 4.44 14.88
C ARG A 219 19.80 4.99 14.22
N ASN A 220 20.16 4.47 13.04
CA ASN A 220 21.48 4.66 12.44
C ASN A 220 21.43 4.93 10.93
N GLY A 221 20.25 5.25 10.39
CA GLY A 221 20.06 5.48 8.97
C GLY A 221 20.24 4.23 8.10
N LYS A 222 20.34 3.03 8.70
CA LYS A 222 20.43 1.76 7.97
C LYS A 222 19.09 1.04 7.95
N PRO A 223 18.75 0.29 6.88
CA PRO A 223 17.48 -0.43 6.78
C PRO A 223 17.24 -1.40 7.94
N ILE A 224 16.10 -1.23 8.62
CA ILE A 224 15.60 -2.18 9.61
C ILE A 224 14.86 -3.33 8.93
N MET A 225 14.34 -3.11 7.72
CA MET A 225 13.55 -4.07 6.97
C MET A 225 14.10 -4.18 5.56
N VAL A 226 14.43 -5.41 5.16
CA VAL A 226 15.04 -5.70 3.86
C VAL A 226 14.27 -6.83 3.19
N PRO A 227 13.88 -6.72 1.91
CA PRO A 227 13.23 -7.82 1.23
C PRO A 227 14.21 -8.97 0.99
N ARG A 228 13.71 -10.21 1.01
CA ARG A 228 14.53 -11.39 0.71
C ARG A 228 15.02 -11.41 -0.74
N ASP A 229 14.26 -10.82 -1.65
CA ASP A 229 14.67 -10.52 -3.02
C ASP A 229 14.98 -9.03 -3.10
N MET A 230 16.27 -8.70 -3.20
CA MET A 230 16.78 -7.33 -3.12
C MET A 230 16.28 -6.42 -4.24
N ASN A 231 15.80 -6.98 -5.36
CA ASN A 231 15.20 -6.18 -6.45
C ASN A 231 13.91 -5.48 -6.02
N TYR A 232 13.36 -5.81 -4.85
CA TYR A 232 12.21 -5.13 -4.26
C TYR A 232 12.57 -4.02 -3.28
N MET A 233 13.86 -3.70 -3.06
CA MET A 233 14.27 -2.78 -2.01
C MET A 233 13.63 -1.39 -2.16
N GLN A 234 13.64 -0.83 -3.37
CA GLN A 234 13.00 0.46 -3.67
C GLN A 234 11.48 0.34 -3.88
N THR A 235 10.93 -0.87 -3.95
CA THR A 235 9.47 -1.08 -4.01
C THR A 235 8.80 -0.89 -2.65
N LEU A 236 9.54 -1.07 -1.55
CA LEU A 236 9.02 -0.93 -0.19
C LEU A 236 8.64 0.52 0.11
N GLY A 237 7.48 0.72 0.73
CA GLY A 237 7.12 2.00 1.34
C GLY A 237 6.44 3.02 0.41
N THR A 238 5.91 2.60 -0.73
CA THR A 238 5.17 3.51 -1.63
C THR A 238 4.03 4.24 -0.91
N ARG A 239 3.94 5.56 -1.15
CA ARG A 239 2.86 6.45 -0.65
C ARG A 239 2.24 7.30 -1.76
N VAL A 240 2.15 6.78 -2.98
CA VAL A 240 1.56 7.51 -4.12
C VAL A 240 0.20 6.97 -4.52
N SER A 241 0.05 5.66 -4.74
CA SER A 241 -1.21 5.08 -5.18
C SER A 241 -1.46 3.70 -4.59
N LEU A 242 -2.73 3.27 -4.61
CA LEU A 242 -3.11 1.93 -4.21
C LEU A 242 -2.50 0.89 -5.16
N SER A 243 -1.86 -0.13 -4.60
CA SER A 243 -1.47 -1.31 -5.37
C SER A 243 -2.71 -2.06 -5.86
N PHE A 244 -2.53 -2.92 -6.87
CA PHE A 244 -3.61 -3.81 -7.29
C PHE A 244 -4.07 -4.74 -6.16
N TYR A 245 -3.18 -5.13 -5.23
CA TYR A 245 -3.55 -5.99 -4.10
C TYR A 245 -4.35 -5.22 -3.04
N ASP A 246 -4.07 -3.95 -2.80
CA ASP A 246 -4.87 -3.11 -1.89
C ASP A 246 -6.33 -3.04 -2.35
N LYS A 247 -6.54 -2.85 -3.66
CA LYS A 247 -7.86 -2.87 -4.31
C LYS A 247 -8.52 -4.25 -4.19
N LEU A 248 -7.80 -5.32 -4.56
CA LEU A 248 -8.34 -6.67 -4.58
C LEU A 248 -8.69 -7.18 -3.18
N ILE A 249 -7.83 -6.97 -2.18
CA ILE A 249 -8.08 -7.34 -0.78
C ILE A 249 -9.33 -6.64 -0.28
N THR A 250 -9.47 -5.34 -0.54
CA THR A 250 -10.63 -4.56 -0.10
C THR A 250 -11.91 -5.04 -0.76
N ASN A 251 -11.89 -5.29 -2.08
CA ASN A 251 -13.04 -5.83 -2.80
C ASN A 251 -13.46 -7.23 -2.30
N LEU A 252 -12.50 -8.10 -1.99
CA LEU A 252 -12.78 -9.41 -1.39
C LEU A 252 -13.31 -9.28 0.03
N HIS A 253 -12.77 -8.34 0.81
CA HIS A 253 -13.14 -8.13 2.21
C HIS A 253 -14.57 -7.61 2.37
N TYR A 254 -14.97 -6.68 1.50
CA TYR A 254 -16.32 -6.10 1.45
C TYR A 254 -17.28 -6.87 0.54
N LYS A 255 -16.86 -8.03 0.01
CA LYS A 255 -17.66 -8.86 -0.91
C LYS A 255 -18.17 -8.08 -2.12
N CYS A 256 -17.39 -7.11 -2.59
CA CYS A 256 -17.73 -6.30 -3.74
C CYS A 256 -17.84 -7.13 -5.02
N LEU A 257 -17.08 -8.22 -5.13
CA LEU A 257 -17.10 -9.11 -6.29
C LEU A 257 -18.44 -9.84 -6.46
N ASP A 258 -19.17 -10.05 -5.35
CA ASP A 258 -20.48 -10.71 -5.36
C ASP A 258 -21.51 -9.89 -6.15
N LYS A 259 -21.33 -8.56 -6.26
CA LYS A 259 -22.17 -7.67 -7.10
C LYS A 259 -22.13 -8.06 -8.58
N CYS A 260 -21.06 -8.72 -9.01
CA CYS A 260 -20.87 -9.18 -10.39
C CYS A 260 -20.91 -10.71 -10.54
N ALA A 261 -21.44 -11.44 -9.55
CA ALA A 261 -21.49 -12.91 -9.58
C ALA A 261 -22.27 -13.48 -10.79
N GLY A 262 -23.25 -12.75 -11.32
CA GLY A 262 -24.00 -13.12 -12.52
C GLY A 262 -23.39 -12.62 -13.84
N SER A 263 -22.24 -11.94 -13.80
CA SER A 263 -21.60 -11.41 -15.00
C SER A 263 -20.85 -12.49 -15.76
N SER A 264 -20.92 -12.44 -17.10
CA SER A 264 -20.11 -13.28 -17.99
C SER A 264 -18.74 -12.68 -18.32
N THR A 265 -18.38 -11.54 -17.72
CA THR A 265 -17.11 -10.86 -17.97
C THR A 265 -15.93 -11.67 -17.49
N ILE A 266 -15.00 -11.96 -18.40
CA ILE A 266 -13.75 -12.66 -18.12
C ILE A 266 -12.61 -11.66 -18.19
N CYS A 267 -11.96 -11.41 -17.05
CA CYS A 267 -10.84 -10.48 -16.96
C CYS A 267 -9.51 -11.19 -17.24
N GLY A 268 -8.76 -10.65 -18.20
CA GLY A 268 -7.41 -11.10 -18.55
C GLY A 268 -6.37 -10.76 -17.49
N ASN A 269 -5.18 -11.37 -17.60
CA ASN A 269 -3.98 -11.06 -16.82
C ASN A 269 -4.14 -11.07 -15.29
N GLY A 270 -5.19 -11.72 -14.77
CA GLY A 270 -5.50 -11.76 -13.35
C GLY A 270 -6.27 -10.54 -12.82
N GLY A 271 -6.87 -9.74 -13.70
CA GLY A 271 -7.87 -8.74 -13.33
C GLY A 271 -9.13 -9.36 -12.72
N PHE A 272 -10.04 -8.52 -12.22
CA PHE A 272 -11.33 -8.95 -11.68
C PHE A 272 -12.46 -7.99 -12.11
N PRO A 273 -13.72 -8.47 -12.20
CA PRO A 273 -14.84 -7.63 -12.63
C PRO A 273 -15.00 -6.40 -11.76
N HIS A 274 -15.21 -5.25 -12.40
CA HIS A 274 -15.36 -3.97 -11.72
C HIS A 274 -16.70 -3.95 -10.97
N PRO A 275 -16.73 -3.77 -9.64
CA PRO A 275 -17.94 -3.98 -8.83
C PRO A 275 -19.04 -2.94 -9.07
N ARG A 276 -18.70 -1.82 -9.72
CA ARG A 276 -19.65 -0.78 -10.16
C ARG A 276 -20.06 -0.89 -11.63
N ASN A 277 -19.36 -1.69 -12.42
CA ASN A 277 -19.65 -1.91 -13.83
C ASN A 277 -19.17 -3.30 -14.24
N CYS A 278 -20.05 -4.28 -14.12
CA CYS A 278 -19.69 -5.68 -14.29
C CYS A 278 -19.30 -6.07 -15.73
N SER A 279 -19.43 -5.19 -16.72
CA SER A 279 -18.92 -5.40 -18.08
C SER A 279 -17.45 -5.04 -18.26
N LYS A 280 -16.83 -4.44 -17.24
CA LYS A 280 -15.43 -4.01 -17.24
C LYS A 280 -14.64 -4.69 -16.13
N CYS A 281 -13.32 -4.60 -16.22
CA CYS A 281 -12.38 -5.18 -15.27
C CYS A 281 -11.54 -4.11 -14.58
N ILE A 282 -11.19 -4.36 -13.33
CA ILE A 282 -10.07 -3.69 -12.67
C ILE A 282 -8.81 -4.46 -13.03
N CYS A 283 -7.84 -3.76 -13.60
CA CYS A 283 -6.66 -4.36 -14.21
C CYS A 283 -5.42 -4.23 -13.32
N PRO A 284 -4.55 -5.27 -13.29
CA PRO A 284 -3.21 -5.12 -12.75
C PRO A 284 -2.44 -4.01 -13.45
N ASN A 285 -1.59 -3.29 -12.72
CA ASN A 285 -0.74 -2.25 -13.29
C ASN A 285 0.04 -2.79 -14.51
N GLY A 286 0.05 -2.04 -15.60
CA GLY A 286 0.64 -2.44 -16.89
C GLY A 286 -0.34 -3.11 -17.85
N TYR A 287 -1.60 -3.32 -17.46
CA TYR A 287 -2.68 -3.83 -18.32
C TYR A 287 -3.89 -2.90 -18.26
N GLY A 288 -4.61 -2.81 -19.37
CA GLY A 288 -5.74 -1.91 -19.54
C GLY A 288 -6.78 -2.47 -20.54
N GLY A 289 -7.61 -1.57 -21.05
CA GLY A 289 -8.83 -1.93 -21.76
C GLY A 289 -9.90 -2.49 -20.82
N ASP A 290 -11.12 -2.69 -21.35
CA ASP A 290 -12.25 -3.12 -20.54
C ASP A 290 -12.08 -4.54 -19.95
N LEU A 291 -11.22 -5.37 -20.56
CA LEU A 291 -10.98 -6.76 -20.17
C LEU A 291 -9.54 -7.05 -19.68
N CYS A 292 -8.71 -6.03 -19.48
CA CYS A 292 -7.31 -6.19 -19.05
C CYS A 292 -6.42 -7.00 -20.01
N ILE A 293 -6.74 -7.03 -21.31
CA ILE A 293 -5.98 -7.72 -22.36
C ILE A 293 -5.23 -6.75 -23.28
N GLU A 294 -5.33 -5.45 -23.01
CA GLU A 294 -4.72 -4.39 -23.80
C GLU A 294 -3.62 -3.70 -22.99
N ARG A 295 -2.71 -3.03 -23.70
CA ARG A 295 -1.74 -2.13 -23.09
C ARG A 295 -2.47 -0.82 -22.75
N PRO A 296 -2.24 -0.21 -21.57
CA PRO A 296 -2.74 1.12 -21.26
C PRO A 296 -2.38 2.14 -22.36
N SER A 297 -3.32 3.01 -22.71
CA SER A 297 -3.23 3.87 -23.90
C SER A 297 -2.51 5.20 -23.67
N GLU A 298 -2.17 5.55 -22.43
CA GLU A 298 -1.66 6.86 -22.04
C GLU A 298 -0.33 7.21 -22.73
N CYS A 299 0.67 6.34 -22.63
CA CYS A 299 1.97 6.45 -23.29
C CYS A 299 2.75 5.13 -23.20
N GLY A 300 3.92 5.05 -23.86
CA GLY A 300 4.72 3.84 -24.04
C GLY A 300 4.34 3.05 -25.30
N GLU A 301 4.95 1.89 -25.49
CA GLU A 301 4.83 1.13 -26.75
C GLU A 301 4.96 -0.39 -26.55
N VAL A 302 4.76 -1.14 -27.64
CA VAL A 302 5.02 -2.58 -27.69
C VAL A 302 6.38 -2.79 -28.38
N LEU A 303 7.33 -3.36 -27.65
CA LEU A 303 8.68 -3.65 -28.12
C LEU A 303 8.84 -5.14 -28.40
N THR A 304 9.55 -5.49 -29.47
CA THR A 304 9.91 -6.87 -29.78
C THR A 304 11.37 -7.11 -29.42
N ALA A 305 11.62 -7.92 -28.40
CA ALA A 305 12.97 -8.36 -28.03
C ALA A 305 13.55 -9.24 -29.14
N ASN A 306 14.82 -8.98 -29.49
CA ASN A 306 15.58 -9.75 -30.46
C ASN A 306 16.87 -10.30 -29.80
N ALA A 307 17.72 -10.98 -30.57
CA ALA A 307 18.93 -11.62 -30.02
C ALA A 307 20.02 -10.61 -29.62
N SER A 308 19.91 -9.35 -30.06
CA SER A 308 20.82 -8.26 -29.75
C SER A 308 20.15 -7.27 -28.77
N TYR A 309 20.97 -6.57 -28.00
CA TYR A 309 20.48 -5.48 -27.15
C TYR A 309 19.88 -4.37 -28.01
N GLN A 310 18.76 -3.82 -27.53
CA GLN A 310 18.10 -2.63 -28.07
C GLN A 310 18.01 -1.60 -26.95
N THR A 311 18.40 -0.37 -27.24
CA THR A 311 18.32 0.73 -26.27
C THR A 311 16.91 1.33 -26.29
N LEU A 312 16.31 1.45 -25.11
CA LEU A 312 15.10 2.24 -24.87
C LEU A 312 15.50 3.43 -24.00
N GLU A 313 15.27 4.64 -24.49
CA GLU A 313 15.48 5.88 -23.74
C GLU A 313 14.12 6.52 -23.48
N ASP A 314 13.86 6.89 -22.21
CA ASP A 314 12.65 7.60 -21.81
C ASP A 314 12.95 8.54 -20.64
N ILE A 315 12.09 9.55 -20.46
CA ILE A 315 12.20 10.54 -19.37
C ILE A 315 11.15 10.23 -18.31
N VAL A 316 11.63 9.83 -17.13
CA VAL A 316 10.75 9.57 -15.98
C VAL A 316 10.62 10.84 -15.12
N GLY A 317 9.38 11.25 -14.85
CA GLY A 317 9.08 12.43 -14.03
C GLY A 317 8.98 13.74 -14.80
N GLU A 318 8.78 14.85 -14.08
CA GLU A 318 8.70 16.20 -14.66
C GLU A 318 9.83 17.07 -14.13
N LYS A 319 10.62 17.67 -15.04
CA LYS A 319 11.75 18.56 -14.67
C LYS A 319 11.26 19.71 -13.79
N GLY A 320 11.97 19.93 -12.68
CA GLY A 320 11.68 21.03 -11.74
C GLY A 320 10.55 20.74 -10.74
N THR A 321 10.00 19.51 -10.72
CA THR A 321 9.04 19.09 -9.69
C THR A 321 9.74 18.28 -8.60
N SER A 322 9.68 18.76 -7.36
CA SER A 322 10.20 18.07 -6.16
C SER A 322 9.08 17.66 -5.20
N SER A 323 7.83 17.98 -5.53
CA SER A 323 6.66 17.59 -4.73
C SER A 323 6.03 16.33 -5.30
N PRO A 324 5.72 15.32 -4.47
CA PRO A 324 4.98 14.14 -4.89
C PRO A 324 3.65 14.51 -5.54
N LYS A 325 3.27 13.79 -6.59
CA LYS A 325 1.94 13.92 -7.19
C LYS A 325 0.92 13.09 -6.42
N ASP A 326 -0.35 13.45 -6.58
CA ASP A 326 -1.46 12.69 -6.01
C ASP A 326 -1.54 11.27 -6.57
N GLU A 327 -1.15 11.08 -7.85
CA GLU A 327 -1.05 9.79 -8.54
C GLU A 327 0.12 9.83 -9.55
N TYR A 328 0.68 8.66 -9.88
CA TYR A 328 1.66 8.55 -10.95
C TYR A 328 1.02 8.82 -12.31
N LYS A 329 1.75 9.52 -13.18
CA LYS A 329 1.57 9.38 -14.64
C LYS A 329 2.42 8.20 -15.08
N THR A 330 1.82 7.21 -15.72
CA THR A 330 2.52 5.96 -16.07
C THR A 330 2.55 5.74 -17.57
N CYS A 331 3.76 5.58 -18.13
CA CYS A 331 3.96 5.04 -19.48
C CYS A 331 4.19 3.54 -19.39
N THR A 332 3.47 2.77 -20.22
CA THR A 332 3.52 1.31 -20.16
C THR A 332 4.17 0.76 -21.41
N TYR A 333 5.26 0.00 -21.20
CA TYR A 333 5.99 -0.71 -22.24
C TYR A 333 5.71 -2.20 -22.14
N TRP A 334 5.30 -2.82 -23.26
CA TRP A 334 5.16 -4.28 -23.35
C TRP A 334 6.31 -4.84 -24.16
N ILE A 335 7.22 -5.57 -23.50
CA ILE A 335 8.33 -6.24 -24.16
C ILE A 335 7.91 -7.68 -24.47
N GLN A 336 7.83 -8.00 -25.76
CA GLN A 336 7.41 -9.29 -26.28
C GLN A 336 8.59 -10.05 -26.87
N ALA A 337 8.61 -11.37 -26.74
CA ALA A 337 9.60 -12.25 -27.34
C ALA A 337 8.93 -13.52 -27.86
N ARG A 338 9.66 -14.29 -28.68
CA ARG A 338 9.18 -15.60 -29.13
C ARG A 338 8.95 -16.51 -27.93
N MET A 339 7.92 -17.34 -28.00
CA MET A 339 7.60 -18.31 -26.95
C MET A 339 8.81 -19.22 -26.69
N GLY A 340 9.19 -19.39 -25.42
CA GLY A 340 10.37 -20.16 -25.00
C GLY A 340 11.65 -19.32 -24.87
N SER A 341 11.67 -18.07 -25.33
CA SER A 341 12.77 -17.14 -25.08
C SER A 341 12.71 -16.54 -23.67
N LYS A 342 13.88 -16.14 -23.16
CA LYS A 342 14.00 -15.30 -21.95
C LYS A 342 14.31 -13.87 -22.38
N ILE A 343 13.57 -12.92 -21.84
CA ILE A 343 13.85 -11.49 -22.03
C ILE A 343 14.84 -11.07 -20.95
N GLU A 344 15.89 -10.38 -21.37
CA GLU A 344 16.84 -9.69 -20.49
C GLU A 344 16.60 -8.19 -20.61
N VAL A 345 16.56 -7.51 -19.45
CA VAL A 345 16.41 -6.06 -19.36
C VAL A 345 17.50 -5.57 -18.42
N THR A 346 18.30 -4.64 -18.90
CA THR A 346 19.38 -4.01 -18.14
C THR A 346 19.07 -2.53 -18.02
N LEU A 347 19.08 -2.02 -16.79
CA LEU A 347 19.01 -0.58 -16.53
C LEU A 347 20.43 -0.02 -16.67
N ASP A 348 20.71 0.64 -17.79
CA ASP A 348 22.06 1.09 -18.15
C ASP A 348 22.43 2.43 -17.48
N TYR A 349 21.50 3.38 -17.48
CA TYR A 349 21.70 4.71 -16.89
C TYR A 349 20.41 5.30 -16.33
N PHE A 350 20.53 6.00 -15.20
CA PHE A 350 19.49 6.85 -14.62
C PHE A 350 20.13 8.14 -14.10
N SER A 351 19.37 9.23 -14.04
CA SER A 351 19.86 10.49 -13.47
C SER A 351 20.12 10.34 -11.97
N ASP A 352 21.17 10.96 -11.46
CA ASP A 352 21.49 10.95 -10.03
C ASP A 352 20.41 11.67 -9.19
N GLY A 353 20.28 11.27 -7.92
CA GLY A 353 19.45 11.98 -6.94
C GLY A 353 17.94 11.70 -7.00
N VAL A 354 17.50 10.69 -7.75
CA VAL A 354 16.07 10.27 -7.81
C VAL A 354 15.78 8.95 -7.10
N ARG A 355 16.79 8.34 -6.46
CA ARG A 355 16.65 7.06 -5.75
C ARG A 355 15.99 7.29 -4.39
N ASP A 356 14.72 6.90 -4.29
CA ASP A 356 13.91 6.99 -3.08
C ASP A 356 13.21 5.66 -2.80
N TYR A 357 13.00 5.32 -1.53
CA TYR A 357 12.18 4.17 -1.17
C TYR A 357 10.73 4.42 -1.58
N GLY A 358 10.07 3.39 -2.09
CA GLY A 358 8.69 3.49 -2.55
C GLY A 358 8.51 4.26 -3.86
N CYS A 359 9.58 4.85 -4.41
CA CYS A 359 9.60 5.66 -5.63
C CYS A 359 8.59 6.82 -5.59
N ASN A 360 8.52 7.59 -4.50
CA ASN A 360 7.41 8.52 -4.26
C ASN A 360 7.33 9.70 -5.26
N LEU A 361 8.44 10.03 -5.92
CA LEU A 361 8.50 11.08 -6.94
C LEU A 361 8.32 10.52 -8.36
N ALA A 362 9.12 9.52 -8.69
CA ALA A 362 9.23 8.90 -10.00
C ALA A 362 9.91 7.53 -9.84
N GLY A 363 9.71 6.64 -10.81
CA GLY A 363 10.39 5.34 -10.82
C GLY A 363 10.02 4.51 -12.06
N VAL A 364 10.79 3.46 -12.27
CA VAL A 364 10.54 2.45 -13.30
C VAL A 364 10.07 1.18 -12.60
N GLU A 365 8.99 0.56 -13.05
CA GLU A 365 8.54 -0.73 -12.50
C GLU A 365 8.69 -1.85 -13.54
N ILE A 366 9.50 -2.87 -13.21
CA ILE A 366 9.72 -4.04 -14.06
C ILE A 366 8.91 -5.24 -13.53
N LYS A 367 7.94 -5.70 -14.33
CA LYS A 367 7.10 -6.87 -14.01
C LYS A 367 7.64 -8.17 -14.57
N THR A 368 8.58 -8.78 -13.85
CA THR A 368 9.22 -10.06 -14.22
C THR A 368 8.38 -11.30 -13.84
N ALA A 369 7.66 -11.26 -12.72
CA ALA A 369 6.92 -12.42 -12.19
C ALA A 369 5.82 -12.92 -13.14
N SER A 370 5.55 -14.23 -13.14
CA SER A 370 4.45 -14.83 -13.91
C SER A 370 3.08 -14.29 -13.46
N ASN A 371 2.90 -14.11 -12.15
CA ASN A 371 1.73 -13.46 -11.58
C ASN A 371 1.87 -11.93 -11.68
N LYS A 372 1.29 -11.35 -12.73
CA LYS A 372 1.35 -9.92 -13.04
C LYS A 372 0.56 -9.01 -12.09
N ARG A 373 -0.19 -9.60 -11.17
CA ARG A 373 -1.04 -8.87 -10.22
C ARG A 373 -0.25 -8.14 -9.11
N ARG A 374 0.97 -8.58 -8.79
CA ARG A 374 1.81 -7.96 -7.75
C ARG A 374 2.50 -6.71 -8.29
N THR A 375 2.93 -5.84 -7.38
CA THR A 375 3.91 -4.80 -7.72
C THR A 375 5.23 -5.46 -8.17
N GLY A 376 5.82 -4.91 -9.23
CA GLY A 376 7.10 -5.34 -9.80
C GLY A 376 8.31 -4.82 -9.03
N TYR A 377 9.50 -5.08 -9.60
CA TYR A 377 10.77 -4.51 -9.15
C TYR A 377 10.79 -3.02 -9.49
N ARG A 378 11.35 -2.21 -8.61
CA ARG A 378 11.50 -0.76 -8.83
C ARG A 378 12.92 -0.31 -8.52
#